data_AF-A0A7C4IP42-F1
#
_entry.id   AF-A0A7C4IP42-F1
#
_cell.length_a   1.000
_cell.length_b   1.000
_cell.length_c   1.000
_cell.angle_alpha   90.00
_cell.angle_beta   90.00
_cell.angle_gamma   90.00
#
_symmetry.space_group_name_H-M   'P 1'
#
loop_
_entity.id
_entity.type
_entity.pdbx_description
1 polymer ?
#
loop_
_entity_poly.entity_id
_entity_poly.type
_entity_poly.pdbx_seq_one_letter_code
_entity_poly.pdbx_strand_id
1 'polypeptide(L)'
;MNNPSLFPDLSAFRKKMKIVTITAVCLPLLFCAFLVPADAHKVNIFAYAQDGKVYAEAYFVDGSKCKNSVIEVVDGKSGEKLLEGKTDDNGQMSFGIPRVASLKLILRAGEGHQNEYIMSEDEVRQAMPAAKKQTEKKGERQAEQKKRDASEQEQPKSGQPADVQKVVKTEVHPDDLEAAVGKVIDSRLQPIMKILLELQERSGKPGLTEILGGIGYIIGMLGILAYFKGRRSNRKS
;
A
#
# COMPACT_ATOMS: atom_id res chain seq x y z
N MET A 1 -43.73 -32.03 71.63
CA MET A 1 -44.22 -31.45 70.35
C MET A 1 -43.56 -30.09 70.18
N ASN A 2 -42.74 -29.92 69.15
CA ASN A 2 -42.69 -28.73 68.28
C ASN A 2 -41.39 -28.74 67.47
N ASN A 3 -41.55 -29.07 66.19
CA ASN A 3 -40.50 -29.11 65.18
C ASN A 3 -40.41 -27.71 64.56
N PRO A 4 -39.26 -26.99 64.62
CA PRO A 4 -39.18 -25.67 64.03
C PRO A 4 -39.09 -25.78 62.50
N SER A 5 -39.95 -25.00 61.87
CA SER A 5 -40.16 -24.81 60.43
C SER A 5 -38.90 -24.93 59.56
N LEU A 6 -38.94 -25.93 58.67
CA LEU A 6 -37.95 -26.26 57.65
C LEU A 6 -38.38 -25.63 56.31
N PHE A 7 -38.51 -24.30 56.25
CA PHE A 7 -38.74 -23.59 54.99
C PHE A 7 -37.58 -22.63 54.73
N PRO A 8 -36.78 -22.84 53.67
CA PRO A 8 -35.67 -21.95 53.36
C PRO A 8 -36.19 -20.57 52.95
N ASP A 9 -35.55 -19.52 53.47
CA ASP A 9 -35.88 -18.13 53.15
C ASP A 9 -35.59 -17.83 51.66
N LEU A 10 -36.67 -17.90 50.87
CA LEU A 10 -36.68 -17.64 49.43
C LEU A 10 -36.23 -16.22 49.07
N SER A 11 -36.27 -15.28 50.01
CA SER A 11 -35.83 -13.89 49.80
C SER A 11 -34.30 -13.79 49.72
N ALA A 12 -33.59 -14.51 50.60
CA ALA A 12 -32.15 -14.61 50.60
C ALA A 12 -31.63 -15.33 49.34
N PHE A 13 -32.34 -16.36 48.88
CA PHE A 13 -32.02 -17.09 47.65
C PHE A 13 -32.18 -16.21 46.40
N ARG A 14 -33.28 -15.46 46.30
CA ARG A 14 -33.51 -14.48 45.22
C ARG A 14 -32.47 -13.36 45.21
N LYS A 15 -32.01 -12.90 46.38
CA LYS A 15 -30.97 -11.86 46.50
C LYS A 15 -29.60 -12.38 46.06
N LYS A 16 -29.22 -13.60 46.46
CA LYS A 16 -28.01 -14.29 45.99
C LYS A 16 -28.04 -14.53 44.48
N MET A 17 -29.16 -15.01 43.92
CA MET A 17 -29.32 -15.19 42.47
C MET A 17 -29.20 -13.86 41.71
N LYS A 18 -29.81 -12.76 42.18
CA LYS A 18 -29.66 -11.44 41.54
C LYS A 18 -28.21 -10.95 41.56
N ILE A 19 -27.49 -11.13 42.66
CA ILE A 19 -26.06 -10.75 42.77
C ILE A 19 -25.20 -11.58 41.81
N VAL A 20 -25.43 -12.90 41.74
CA VAL A 20 -24.72 -13.81 40.82
C VAL A 20 -25.02 -13.46 39.36
N THR A 21 -26.28 -13.11 39.03
CA THR A 21 -26.64 -12.73 37.65
C THR A 21 -26.05 -11.37 37.27
N ILE A 22 -26.03 -10.40 38.19
CA ILE A 22 -25.42 -9.08 37.96
C ILE A 22 -23.90 -9.21 37.80
N THR A 23 -23.23 -10.01 38.64
CA THR A 23 -21.77 -10.24 38.50
C THR A 23 -21.44 -11.05 37.24
N ALA A 24 -22.21 -12.07 36.89
CA ALA A 24 -22.00 -12.86 35.68
C ALA A 24 -22.21 -12.08 34.38
N VAL A 25 -22.99 -10.98 34.40
CA VAL A 25 -23.21 -10.11 33.23
C VAL A 25 -22.25 -8.90 33.25
N CYS A 26 -22.04 -8.27 34.40
CA CYS A 26 -21.19 -7.07 34.49
C CYS A 26 -19.69 -7.39 34.41
N LEU A 27 -19.24 -8.55 34.89
CA LEU A 27 -17.83 -8.93 34.86
C LEU A 27 -17.30 -9.17 33.43
N PRO A 28 -17.98 -9.92 32.53
CA PRO A 28 -17.53 -10.01 31.14
C PRO A 28 -17.71 -8.69 30.37
N LEU A 29 -18.73 -7.88 30.71
CA LEU A 29 -18.94 -6.56 30.08
C LEU A 29 -17.82 -5.57 30.46
N LEU A 30 -17.36 -5.61 31.71
CA LEU A 30 -16.22 -4.84 32.20
C LEU A 30 -14.92 -5.33 31.57
N PHE A 31 -14.74 -6.66 31.42
CA PHE A 31 -13.56 -7.24 30.78
C PHE A 31 -13.46 -6.88 29.28
N CYS A 32 -14.58 -6.87 28.56
CA CYS A 32 -14.62 -6.41 27.16
C CYS A 32 -14.30 -4.92 27.02
N ALA A 33 -14.55 -4.09 28.05
CA ALA A 33 -14.20 -2.67 28.02
C ALA A 33 -12.67 -2.42 28.15
N PHE A 34 -11.88 -3.44 28.51
CA PHE A 34 -10.42 -3.39 28.56
C PHE A 34 -9.72 -4.04 27.36
N LEU A 35 -10.46 -4.41 26.31
CA LEU A 35 -9.86 -4.78 25.03
C LEU A 35 -9.27 -3.52 24.38
N VAL A 36 -8.04 -3.18 24.76
CA VAL A 36 -7.26 -2.16 24.06
C VAL A 36 -6.99 -2.68 22.65
N PRO A 37 -7.27 -1.91 21.59
CA PRO A 37 -6.88 -2.31 20.25
C PRO A 37 -5.37 -2.55 20.23
N ALA A 38 -4.95 -3.73 19.76
CA ALA A 38 -3.55 -3.99 19.49
C ALA A 38 -3.12 -2.99 18.39
N ASP A 39 -2.18 -2.11 18.73
CA ASP A 39 -1.68 -1.09 17.82
C ASP A 39 -0.75 -1.77 16.79
N ALA A 40 -1.37 -2.44 15.82
CA ALA A 40 -0.71 -2.96 14.64
C ALA A 40 -0.39 -1.76 13.74
N HIS A 41 0.76 -1.13 14.01
CA HIS A 41 1.25 0.03 13.29
C HIS A 41 1.48 -0.34 11.83
N LYS A 42 0.58 0.07 10.94
CA LYS A 42 0.70 -0.20 9.50
C LYS A 42 2.05 0.29 8.98
N VAL A 43 2.74 -0.56 8.23
CA VAL A 43 4.03 -0.26 7.60
C VAL A 43 3.85 -0.07 6.10
N ASN A 44 4.63 0.80 5.47
CA ASN A 44 4.59 1.09 4.04
C ASN A 44 5.95 0.84 3.40
N ILE A 45 5.93 0.40 2.14
CA ILE A 45 7.08 0.31 1.26
C ILE A 45 6.72 0.99 -0.06
N PHE A 46 7.62 1.83 -0.54
CA PHE A 46 7.58 2.41 -1.87
C PHE A 46 8.87 2.04 -2.61
N ALA A 47 8.79 1.78 -3.92
CA ALA A 47 9.99 1.55 -4.71
C ALA A 47 9.84 2.12 -6.12
N TYR A 48 10.97 2.48 -6.72
CA TYR A 48 11.05 2.92 -8.10
C TYR A 48 12.35 2.40 -8.73
N ALA A 49 12.35 2.23 -10.05
CA ALA A 49 13.52 1.79 -10.79
C ALA A 49 14.08 2.92 -11.67
N GLN A 50 15.40 3.09 -11.62
CA GLN A 50 16.12 4.06 -12.42
C GLN A 50 17.55 3.59 -12.68
N ASP A 51 18.04 3.77 -13.92
CA ASP A 51 19.43 3.51 -14.33
C ASP A 51 19.95 2.10 -13.95
N GLY A 52 19.11 1.07 -14.15
CA GLY A 52 19.44 -0.31 -13.86
C GLY A 52 19.42 -0.68 -12.37
N LYS A 53 18.97 0.23 -11.51
CA LYS A 53 18.83 0.03 -10.06
C LYS A 53 17.39 0.21 -9.63
N VAL A 54 17.03 -0.48 -8.55
CA VAL A 54 15.80 -0.26 -7.79
C VAL A 54 16.16 0.45 -6.51
N TYR A 55 15.36 1.45 -6.16
CA TYR A 55 15.42 2.19 -4.91
C TYR A 55 14.12 1.91 -4.16
N ALA A 56 14.23 1.47 -2.92
CA ALA A 56 13.11 1.18 -2.04
C ALA A 56 13.23 2.00 -0.76
N GLU A 57 12.09 2.47 -0.26
CA GLU A 57 11.98 3.22 0.99
C GLU A 57 10.85 2.63 1.83
N ALA A 58 11.12 2.42 3.12
CA ALA A 58 10.22 1.82 4.08
C ALA A 58 9.98 2.77 5.27
N TYR A 59 8.72 2.96 5.62
CA TYR A 59 8.30 3.87 6.68
C TYR A 59 7.00 3.41 7.35
N PHE A 60 6.85 3.74 8.63
CA PHE A 60 5.62 3.54 9.38
C PHE A 60 4.61 4.66 9.09
N VAL A 61 3.32 4.44 9.39
CA VAL A 61 2.27 5.45 9.16
C VAL A 61 2.51 6.78 9.89
N ASP A 62 3.24 6.77 11.00
CA ASP A 62 3.63 7.99 11.73
C ASP A 62 4.79 8.76 11.07
N GLY A 63 5.33 8.25 9.95
CA GLY A 63 6.43 8.83 9.20
C GLY A 63 7.81 8.38 9.66
N SER A 64 7.92 7.62 10.76
CA SER A 64 9.19 7.08 11.21
C SER A 64 9.76 6.05 10.23
N LYS A 65 11.10 6.00 10.10
CA LYS A 65 11.77 5.13 9.12
C LYS A 65 11.91 3.71 9.65
N CYS A 66 11.65 2.72 8.78
CA CYS A 66 11.87 1.32 9.11
C CYS A 66 13.36 1.01 8.98
N LYS A 67 14.13 1.12 10.06
CA LYS A 67 15.57 0.87 10.07
C LYS A 67 15.89 -0.61 10.21
N ASN A 68 16.97 -1.08 9.59
CA ASN A 68 17.46 -2.47 9.69
C ASN A 68 16.36 -3.53 9.43
N SER A 69 15.37 -3.17 8.60
CA SER A 69 14.20 -3.97 8.28
C SER A 69 14.47 -4.77 7.02
N VAL A 70 14.00 -6.01 6.95
CA VAL A 70 14.29 -6.92 5.85
C VAL A 70 13.41 -6.58 4.65
N ILE A 71 13.99 -6.46 3.46
CA ILE A 71 13.27 -6.39 2.19
C ILE A 71 13.70 -7.61 1.36
N GLU A 72 12.73 -8.48 1.10
CA GLU A 72 12.86 -9.65 0.25
C GLU A 72 12.33 -9.34 -1.14
N VAL A 73 13.13 -9.60 -2.18
CA VAL A 73 12.74 -9.34 -3.56
C VAL A 73 12.52 -10.66 -4.27
N VAL A 74 11.32 -10.86 -4.78
CA VAL A 74 10.91 -12.08 -5.47
C VAL A 74 10.43 -11.77 -6.89
N ASP A 75 10.52 -12.75 -7.78
CA ASP A 75 9.91 -12.70 -9.10
C ASP A 75 8.38 -12.72 -8.95
N GLY A 76 7.70 -11.72 -9.51
CA GLY A 76 6.27 -11.55 -9.39
C GLY A 76 5.43 -12.62 -10.08
N LYS A 77 6.01 -13.40 -11.01
CA LYS A 77 5.33 -14.51 -11.71
C LYS A 77 5.65 -15.86 -11.06
N SER A 78 6.93 -16.15 -10.83
CA SER A 78 7.34 -17.47 -10.31
C SER A 78 7.35 -17.55 -8.79
N GLY A 79 7.38 -16.41 -8.08
CA GLY A 79 7.60 -16.35 -6.64
C GLY A 79 9.03 -16.70 -6.21
N GLU A 80 9.95 -16.88 -7.17
CA GLU A 80 11.35 -17.19 -6.89
C GLU A 80 12.02 -16.02 -6.17
N LYS A 81 12.70 -16.29 -5.05
CA LYS A 81 13.49 -15.29 -4.35
C LYS A 81 14.71 -14.91 -5.18
N LEU A 82 14.81 -13.62 -5.51
CA LEU A 82 15.88 -13.05 -6.32
C LEU A 82 17.01 -12.51 -5.46
N LEU A 83 16.67 -11.78 -4.39
CA LEU A 83 17.62 -11.24 -3.42
C LEU A 83 16.93 -10.85 -2.11
N GLU A 84 17.74 -10.59 -1.10
CA GLU A 84 17.31 -10.04 0.19
C GLU A 84 18.31 -8.97 0.62
N GLY A 85 17.81 -7.93 1.27
CA GLY A 85 18.64 -6.95 1.94
C GLY A 85 17.94 -6.30 3.11
N LYS A 86 18.61 -5.34 3.73
CA LYS A 86 18.07 -4.57 4.85
C LYS A 86 18.09 -3.09 4.54
N THR A 87 17.12 -2.39 5.10
CA THR A 87 17.08 -0.93 5.06
C THR A 87 18.14 -0.29 5.96
N ASP A 88 18.63 0.87 5.54
CA ASP A 88 19.55 1.71 6.30
C ASP A 88 18.83 2.55 7.37
N ASP A 89 19.56 3.48 8.00
CA ASP A 89 19.03 4.38 9.03
C ASP A 89 17.98 5.37 8.51
N ASN A 90 17.91 5.58 7.20
CA ASN A 90 16.90 6.39 6.53
C ASN A 90 15.71 5.55 6.04
N GLY A 91 15.69 4.24 6.33
CA GLY A 91 14.67 3.32 5.86
C GLY A 91 14.81 2.95 4.39
N GLN A 92 15.98 3.18 3.79
CA GLN A 92 16.21 3.00 2.35
C GLN A 92 17.01 1.75 2.05
N MET A 93 16.75 1.15 0.90
CA MET A 93 17.56 0.08 0.32
C MET A 93 17.66 0.29 -1.19
N SER A 94 18.84 0.06 -1.77
CA SER A 94 18.99 0.06 -3.22
C SER A 94 19.74 -1.18 -3.69
N PHE A 95 19.39 -1.66 -4.89
CA PHE A 95 19.98 -2.86 -5.49
C PHE A 95 19.92 -2.80 -7.02
N GLY A 96 20.80 -3.53 -7.69
CA GLY A 96 20.77 -3.66 -9.15
C GLY A 96 19.62 -4.57 -9.60
N ILE A 97 18.98 -4.25 -10.72
CA ILE A 97 17.90 -5.07 -11.29
C ILE A 97 18.46 -6.46 -11.65
N PRO A 98 17.99 -7.56 -11.01
CA PRO A 98 18.59 -8.88 -11.18
C PRO A 98 18.23 -9.51 -12.54
N ARG A 99 17.00 -9.30 -13.02
CA ARG A 99 16.49 -9.75 -14.32
C ARG A 99 15.31 -8.87 -14.77
N VAL A 100 14.99 -8.88 -16.06
CA VAL A 100 13.82 -8.17 -16.60
C VAL A 100 12.56 -9.00 -16.34
N ALA A 101 11.94 -8.79 -15.19
CA ALA A 101 10.70 -9.46 -14.79
C ALA A 101 9.87 -8.52 -13.90
N SER A 102 8.63 -8.89 -13.61
CA SER A 102 7.87 -8.27 -12.52
C SER A 102 8.60 -8.54 -11.20
N LEU A 103 8.80 -7.53 -10.36
CA LEU A 103 9.48 -7.66 -9.07
C LEU A 103 8.48 -7.37 -7.95
N LYS A 104 8.37 -8.29 -6.98
CA LYS A 104 7.64 -8.05 -5.74
C LYS A 104 8.63 -7.87 -4.60
N LEU A 105 8.58 -6.72 -3.95
CA LEU A 105 9.39 -6.38 -2.78
C LEU A 105 8.52 -6.58 -1.54
N ILE A 106 8.95 -7.46 -0.63
CA ILE A 106 8.23 -7.81 0.61
C ILE A 106 9.03 -7.23 1.78
N LEU A 107 8.49 -6.19 2.41
CA LEU A 107 9.04 -5.57 3.60
C LEU A 107 8.61 -6.36 4.84
N ARG A 108 9.56 -6.72 5.70
CA ARG A 108 9.36 -7.29 7.04
C ARG A 108 10.05 -6.40 8.08
N ALA A 109 9.26 -5.59 8.77
CA ALA A 109 9.73 -4.57 9.73
C ALA A 109 9.65 -5.03 11.21
N GLY A 110 9.45 -6.33 11.48
CA GLY A 110 9.40 -6.89 12.83
C GLY A 110 8.23 -7.85 13.04
N GLU A 111 7.78 -7.99 14.29
CA GLU A 111 6.79 -8.94 14.82
C GLU A 111 5.38 -8.83 14.19
N GLY A 112 5.25 -9.09 12.89
CA GLY A 112 3.99 -9.05 12.14
C GLY A 112 3.80 -7.79 11.29
N HIS A 113 4.75 -6.86 11.29
CA HIS A 113 4.74 -5.69 10.41
C HIS A 113 5.26 -6.07 9.02
N GLN A 114 4.34 -6.31 8.07
CA GLN A 114 4.66 -6.66 6.69
C GLN A 114 3.86 -5.81 5.71
N ASN A 115 4.50 -5.43 4.59
CA ASN A 115 3.83 -4.86 3.44
C ASN A 115 4.58 -5.24 2.15
N GLU A 116 3.95 -5.08 0.98
CA GLU A 116 4.54 -5.41 -0.31
C GLU A 116 4.39 -4.29 -1.34
N TYR A 117 5.38 -4.19 -2.23
CA TYR A 117 5.35 -3.33 -3.41
C TYR A 117 5.56 -4.19 -4.66
N ILE A 118 4.72 -4.01 -5.67
CA ILE A 118 4.82 -4.73 -6.95
C ILE A 118 5.24 -3.76 -8.03
N MET A 119 6.41 -4.02 -8.60
CA MET A 119 6.97 -3.30 -9.73
C MET A 119 6.73 -4.10 -11.01
N SER A 120 6.08 -3.49 -11.99
CA SER A 120 5.73 -4.18 -13.24
C SER A 120 6.97 -4.49 -14.09
N GLU A 121 6.88 -5.52 -14.93
CA GLU A 121 7.96 -5.86 -15.87
C GLU A 121 8.28 -4.69 -16.83
N ASP A 122 7.27 -3.90 -17.22
CA ASP A 122 7.45 -2.74 -18.10
C ASP A 122 8.22 -1.61 -17.40
N GLU A 123 7.97 -1.36 -16.12
CA GLU A 123 8.72 -0.39 -15.31
C GLU A 123 10.19 -0.82 -15.16
N VAL A 124 10.42 -2.11 -14.87
CA VAL A 124 11.76 -2.70 -14.78
C VAL A 124 12.48 -2.59 -16.13
N ARG A 125 11.80 -2.88 -17.24
CA ARG A 125 12.36 -2.79 -18.60
C ARG A 125 12.68 -1.35 -19.01
N GLN A 126 11.88 -0.39 -18.58
CA GLN A 126 12.13 1.03 -18.84
C GLN A 126 13.35 1.56 -18.10
N ALA A 127 13.55 1.12 -16.85
CA ALA A 127 14.69 1.50 -16.02
C ALA A 127 16.02 0.86 -16.44
N MET A 128 15.99 -0.22 -17.25
CA MET A 128 17.21 -0.88 -17.72
C MET A 128 17.96 -0.02 -18.77
N PRO A 129 19.29 0.14 -18.64
CA PRO A 129 20.09 0.87 -19.62
C PRO A 129 19.98 0.22 -21.00
N ALA A 130 19.94 1.04 -22.05
CA ALA A 130 19.65 0.64 -23.43
C ALA A 130 20.54 -0.50 -23.97
N ALA A 131 21.74 -0.69 -23.40
CA ALA A 131 22.66 -1.77 -23.76
C ALA A 131 22.16 -3.20 -23.45
N LYS A 132 21.12 -3.36 -22.61
CA LYS A 132 20.49 -4.67 -22.30
C LYS A 132 19.10 -4.87 -22.94
N LYS A 133 18.59 -3.92 -23.72
CA LYS A 133 17.27 -4.04 -24.40
C LYS A 133 17.26 -5.00 -25.60
N GLN A 134 18.41 -5.52 -26.03
CA GLN A 134 18.54 -6.31 -27.27
C GLN A 134 18.84 -7.80 -27.10
N THR A 135 19.03 -8.31 -25.88
CA THR A 135 19.45 -9.71 -25.72
C THR A 135 18.33 -10.74 -25.96
N GLU A 136 17.05 -10.34 -25.99
CA GLU A 136 15.93 -11.29 -26.14
C GLU A 136 15.22 -11.25 -27.51
N LYS A 137 15.41 -10.22 -28.33
CA LYS A 137 14.78 -10.14 -29.67
C LYS A 137 15.58 -10.79 -30.81
N LYS A 138 16.78 -11.32 -30.54
CA LYS A 138 17.69 -11.89 -31.56
C LYS A 138 17.68 -13.43 -31.61
N GLY A 139 16.91 -14.11 -30.75
CA GLY A 139 16.86 -15.58 -30.69
C GLY A 139 16.05 -16.27 -31.80
N GLU A 140 15.11 -15.58 -32.44
CA GLU A 140 14.13 -16.23 -33.34
C GLU A 140 14.21 -15.79 -34.82
N ARG A 141 15.18 -14.95 -35.20
CA ARG A 141 15.28 -14.47 -36.61
C ARG A 141 16.56 -14.87 -37.35
N GLN A 142 17.40 -15.74 -36.80
CA GLN A 142 18.68 -16.12 -37.44
C GLN A 142 18.73 -17.54 -38.00
N ALA A 143 17.59 -18.23 -38.15
CA ALA A 143 17.56 -19.57 -38.75
C ALA A 143 17.16 -19.63 -40.23
N GLU A 144 16.67 -18.55 -40.87
CA GLU A 144 16.07 -18.67 -42.21
C GLU A 144 16.56 -17.65 -43.25
N GLN A 145 17.83 -17.24 -43.18
CA GLN A 145 18.41 -16.43 -44.25
C GLN A 145 19.88 -16.79 -44.50
N LYS A 146 20.11 -18.08 -44.79
CA LYS A 146 21.37 -18.57 -45.36
C LYS A 146 21.09 -19.45 -46.58
N LYS A 147 20.49 -18.85 -47.62
CA LYS A 147 20.61 -19.33 -49.00
C LYS A 147 20.07 -18.28 -49.97
N ARG A 148 20.98 -17.50 -50.57
CA ARG A 148 20.93 -16.88 -51.91
C ARG A 148 21.96 -15.76 -51.93
N ASP A 149 23.18 -16.09 -52.32
CA ASP A 149 24.16 -15.15 -52.86
C ASP A 149 25.03 -15.90 -53.89
N ALA A 150 25.05 -15.34 -55.11
CA ALA A 150 25.78 -15.65 -56.36
C ALA A 150 24.75 -15.47 -57.49
N SER A 151 24.82 -14.55 -58.46
CA SER A 151 25.85 -13.79 -59.19
C SER A 151 25.12 -12.51 -59.70
N GLU A 152 25.66 -11.34 -59.99
CA GLU A 152 26.70 -10.97 -60.97
C GLU A 152 26.93 -9.44 -60.88
N GLN A 153 28.11 -8.97 -61.31
CA GLN A 153 28.56 -7.57 -61.34
C GLN A 153 27.91 -6.74 -62.47
N GLU A 154 27.78 -5.41 -62.29
CA GLU A 154 28.50 -4.37 -63.06
C GLU A 154 28.03 -2.93 -62.74
N GLN A 155 29.00 -2.02 -62.66
CA GLN A 155 28.93 -0.55 -62.68
C GLN A 155 29.51 -0.08 -64.05
N PRO A 156 29.56 1.21 -64.46
CA PRO A 156 28.98 2.48 -63.93
C PRO A 156 28.40 3.42 -65.03
N LYS A 157 27.75 4.55 -64.66
CA LYS A 157 28.01 5.89 -65.25
C LYS A 157 27.26 7.06 -64.59
N SER A 158 28.09 8.00 -64.10
CA SER A 158 28.00 9.47 -63.94
C SER A 158 26.72 10.26 -64.25
N GLY A 159 26.38 11.20 -63.35
CA GLY A 159 25.61 12.43 -63.65
C GLY A 159 25.00 13.12 -62.40
N GLN A 160 25.64 14.19 -61.92
CA GLN A 160 25.07 15.22 -61.02
C GLN A 160 24.81 16.50 -61.87
N PRO A 161 24.11 17.57 -61.42
CA PRO A 161 23.50 17.84 -60.11
C PRO A 161 22.10 18.55 -60.15
N ALA A 162 21.62 18.91 -58.94
CA ALA A 162 20.59 19.93 -58.62
C ALA A 162 19.14 19.45 -58.38
N ASP A 163 18.74 19.34 -57.11
CA ASP A 163 17.84 20.32 -56.48
C ASP A 163 17.80 20.10 -54.95
N VAL A 164 18.26 21.09 -54.20
CA VAL A 164 18.10 21.22 -52.75
C VAL A 164 17.32 22.51 -52.58
N GLN A 165 16.07 22.43 -52.11
CA GLN A 165 15.48 23.34 -51.12
C GLN A 165 13.98 23.09 -50.90
N LYS A 166 13.65 22.38 -49.81
CA LYS A 166 12.57 22.80 -48.90
C LYS A 166 12.77 22.14 -47.53
N VAL A 167 13.87 22.50 -46.87
CA VAL A 167 14.03 22.26 -45.43
C VAL A 167 13.17 23.30 -44.74
N VAL A 168 12.04 22.86 -44.19
CA VAL A 168 11.25 23.63 -43.23
C VAL A 168 12.18 23.97 -42.08
N LYS A 169 12.51 25.26 -41.91
CA LYS A 169 13.09 25.76 -40.67
C LYS A 169 12.05 25.58 -39.58
N THR A 170 12.16 24.51 -38.81
CA THR A 170 11.58 24.45 -37.47
C THR A 170 12.56 25.16 -36.56
N GLU A 171 12.39 26.47 -36.41
CA GLU A 171 12.97 27.19 -35.29
C GLU A 171 12.17 26.77 -34.04
N VAL A 172 12.63 25.72 -33.37
CA VAL A 172 12.16 25.37 -32.03
C VAL A 172 12.93 26.28 -31.08
N HIS A 173 12.28 27.32 -30.56
CA HIS A 173 12.86 28.12 -29.50
C HIS A 173 12.96 27.25 -28.24
N PRO A 174 14.10 27.22 -27.51
CA PRO A 174 14.25 26.40 -26.30
C PRO A 174 13.15 26.69 -25.26
N ASP A 175 12.65 27.93 -25.22
CA ASP A 175 11.54 28.34 -24.33
C ASP A 175 10.21 27.65 -24.67
N ASP A 176 9.94 27.39 -25.97
CA ASP A 176 8.72 26.69 -26.41
C ASP A 176 8.79 25.20 -26.03
N LEU A 177 9.99 24.63 -26.00
CA LEU A 177 10.23 23.26 -25.56
C LEU A 177 10.04 23.14 -24.04
N GLU A 178 10.59 24.05 -23.26
CA GLU A 178 10.40 24.06 -21.80
C GLU A 178 8.93 24.27 -21.42
N ALA A 179 8.22 25.17 -22.11
CA ALA A 179 6.79 25.39 -21.89
C ALA A 179 5.94 24.16 -22.25
N ALA A 180 6.25 23.49 -23.37
CA ALA A 180 5.56 22.26 -23.77
C ALA A 180 5.84 21.10 -22.80
N VAL A 181 7.08 20.94 -22.36
CA VAL A 181 7.49 19.92 -21.38
C VAL A 181 6.86 20.19 -20.03
N GLY A 182 6.91 21.43 -19.53
CA GLY A 182 6.28 21.83 -18.27
C GLY A 182 4.78 21.55 -18.26
N LYS A 183 4.08 21.89 -19.34
CA LYS A 183 2.64 21.62 -19.47
C LYS A 183 2.32 20.13 -19.44
N VAL A 184 3.15 19.28 -20.05
CA VAL A 184 2.98 17.82 -20.01
C VAL A 184 3.27 17.28 -18.61
N ILE A 185 4.33 17.76 -17.95
CA ILE A 185 4.68 17.36 -16.58
C ILE A 185 3.53 17.72 -15.61
N ASP A 186 3.07 18.96 -15.62
CA ASP A 186 1.99 19.44 -14.74
C ASP A 186 0.71 18.63 -14.94
N SER A 187 0.34 18.37 -16.20
CA SER A 187 -0.85 17.57 -16.54
C SER A 187 -0.76 16.13 -16.00
N ARG A 188 0.46 15.60 -15.83
CA ARG A 188 0.69 14.24 -15.31
C ARG A 188 0.89 14.21 -13.80
N LEU A 189 1.37 15.28 -13.19
CA LEU A 189 1.58 15.39 -11.75
C LEU A 189 0.30 15.77 -11.00
N GLN A 190 -0.59 16.56 -11.61
CA GLN A 190 -1.85 16.97 -10.98
C GLN A 190 -2.71 15.79 -10.46
N PRO A 191 -2.91 14.70 -11.24
CA PRO A 191 -3.63 13.53 -10.74
C PRO A 191 -2.95 12.90 -9.51
N ILE A 192 -1.62 12.84 -9.51
CA ILE A 192 -0.84 12.24 -8.41
C ILE A 192 -0.96 13.11 -7.15
N MET A 193 -0.81 14.44 -7.28
CA MET A 193 -1.02 15.35 -6.16
C MET A 193 -2.42 15.23 -5.57
N LYS A 194 -3.45 15.08 -6.42
CA LYS A 194 -4.82 14.91 -5.98
C LYS A 194 -5.01 13.61 -5.18
N ILE A 195 -4.42 12.51 -5.64
CA ILE A 195 -4.43 11.22 -4.92
C ILE A 195 -3.67 11.32 -3.59
N LEU A 196 -2.53 12.02 -3.55
CA LEU A 196 -1.76 12.23 -2.33
C LEU A 196 -2.52 13.05 -1.28
N LEU A 197 -3.20 14.12 -1.71
CA LEU A 197 -4.07 14.92 -0.84
C LEU A 197 -5.23 14.10 -0.29
N GLU A 198 -5.88 13.29 -1.13
CA GLU A 198 -6.98 12.41 -0.71
C GLU A 198 -6.51 11.34 0.29
N LEU A 199 -5.32 10.76 0.09
CA LEU A 199 -4.73 9.81 1.02
C LEU A 199 -4.39 10.45 2.37
N GLN A 200 -3.87 11.68 2.36
CA GLN A 200 -3.61 12.42 3.59
C GLN A 200 -4.90 12.74 4.34
N GLU A 201 -5.96 13.12 3.63
CA GLU A 201 -7.28 13.42 4.20
C GLU A 201 -7.91 12.16 4.83
N ARG A 202 -7.84 11.01 4.17
CA ARG A 202 -8.35 9.73 4.70
C ARG A 202 -7.48 9.13 5.81
N SER A 203 -6.19 9.48 5.85
CA SER A 203 -5.25 9.02 6.89
C SER A 203 -5.23 9.93 8.12
N GLY A 204 -5.98 11.04 8.11
CA GLY A 204 -6.24 11.85 9.29
C GLY A 204 -6.87 10.98 10.38
N LYS A 205 -6.18 10.83 11.51
CA LYS A 205 -6.68 10.09 12.69
C LYS A 205 -8.12 10.50 12.97
N PRO A 206 -9.01 9.57 13.39
CA PRO A 206 -10.38 9.92 13.77
C PRO A 206 -10.35 11.11 14.72
N GLY A 207 -11.10 12.17 14.37
CA GLY A 207 -11.14 13.38 15.16
C GLY A 207 -11.61 13.08 16.59
N LEU A 208 -11.16 13.89 17.55
CA LEU A 208 -11.68 13.85 18.92
C LEU A 208 -13.21 13.96 18.95
N THR A 209 -13.78 14.66 17.96
CA THR A 209 -15.21 14.81 17.72
C THR A 209 -15.93 13.50 17.40
N GLU A 210 -15.38 12.66 16.54
CA GLU A 210 -15.95 11.34 16.21
C GLU A 210 -15.92 10.41 17.43
N ILE A 211 -14.85 10.47 18.22
CA ILE A 211 -14.70 9.65 19.44
C ILE A 211 -15.71 10.10 20.50
N LEU A 212 -15.76 11.40 20.80
CA LEU A 212 -16.72 11.95 21.77
C LEU A 212 -18.16 11.79 21.29
N GLY A 213 -18.42 11.90 19.98
CA GLY A 213 -19.72 11.66 19.36
C GLY A 213 -20.18 10.20 19.53
N GLY A 214 -19.29 9.24 19.30
CA GLY A 214 -19.56 7.82 19.53
C GLY A 214 -19.87 7.52 21.00
N ILE A 215 -19.06 8.06 21.93
CA ILE A 215 -19.29 7.92 23.38
C ILE A 215 -20.63 8.56 23.78
N GLY A 216 -20.92 9.76 23.27
CA GLY A 216 -22.17 10.48 23.53
C GLY A 216 -23.40 9.71 23.04
N TYR A 217 -23.32 9.05 21.88
CA TYR A 217 -24.40 8.23 21.33
C TYR A 217 -24.73 7.03 22.25
N ILE A 218 -23.70 6.33 22.75
CA ILE A 218 -23.87 5.18 23.65
C ILE A 218 -24.51 5.63 24.97
N ILE A 219 -24.00 6.71 25.58
CA ILE A 219 -24.54 7.26 26.83
C ILE A 219 -25.98 7.75 26.62
N GLY A 220 -26.26 8.41 25.50
CA GLY A 220 -27.59 8.90 25.15
C GLY A 220 -28.63 7.79 25.04
N MET A 221 -28.32 6.72 24.33
CA MET A 221 -29.22 5.56 24.19
C MET A 221 -29.48 4.86 25.54
N LEU A 222 -28.45 4.67 26.35
CA LEU A 222 -28.60 4.11 27.71
C LEU A 222 -29.47 4.99 28.61
N GLY A 223 -29.28 6.31 28.54
CA GLY A 223 -30.10 7.28 29.27
C GLY A 223 -31.58 7.22 28.89
N ILE A 224 -31.87 7.12 27.59
CA ILE A 224 -33.25 6.99 27.08
C ILE A 224 -33.89 5.69 27.59
N LEU A 225 -33.19 4.56 27.51
CA LEU A 225 -33.69 3.28 28.01
C LEU A 225 -33.95 3.31 29.52
N ALA A 226 -33.06 3.91 30.30
CA ALA A 226 -33.22 4.07 31.74
C ALA A 226 -34.43 4.95 32.10
N TYR A 227 -34.64 6.04 31.36
CA TYR A 227 -35.78 6.94 31.56
C TYR A 227 -37.13 6.24 31.34
N PHE A 228 -37.28 5.49 30.24
CA PHE A 228 -38.51 4.74 29.97
C PHE A 228 -38.71 3.57 30.95
N LYS A 229 -37.63 2.92 31.39
CA LYS A 229 -37.70 1.84 32.38
C LYS A 229 -38.09 2.37 33.78
N GLY A 230 -37.57 3.53 34.19
CA GLY A 230 -37.95 4.21 35.43
C GLY A 230 -39.44 4.58 35.45
N ARG A 231 -39.99 5.04 34.32
CA ARG A 231 -41.43 5.34 34.20
C ARG A 231 -42.34 4.11 34.29
N ARG A 232 -41.90 2.94 33.79
CA ARG A 232 -42.68 1.69 33.93
C ARG A 232 -42.67 1.14 35.35
N SER A 233 -41.62 1.41 36.14
CA SER A 233 -41.56 1.01 37.55
C SER A 233 -42.50 1.85 38.42
N ASN A 234 -42.56 3.17 38.19
CA ASN A 234 -43.46 4.08 38.93
C ASN A 234 -44.95 3.92 38.59
N ARG A 235 -45.32 3.12 37.59
CA ARG A 235 -46.72 2.85 37.22
C ARG A 235 -47.28 1.56 37.83
N LYS A 236 -46.46 0.80 38.54
CA LYS A 236 -46.82 -0.48 39.20
C LYS A 236 -46.66 -0.42 40.73
N SER A 237 -46.46 0.77 41.31
CA SER A 237 -46.56 0.99 42.75
C SER A 237 -47.84 1.72 43.08
#